data_AF-A0A970LGG1-F1
#
_entry.id   AF-A0A970LGG1-F1
#
_cell.length_a   1.000
_cell.length_b   1.000
_cell.length_c   1.000
_cell.angle_alpha   90.00
_cell.angle_beta   90.00
_cell.angle_gamma   90.00
#
_symmetry.space_group_name_H-M   'P 1'
#
loop_
_entity.id
_entity.type
_entity.pdbx_description
1 polymer ?
#
loop_
_entity_poly.entity_id
_entity_poly.type
_entity_poly.pdbx_seq_one_letter_code
_entity_poly.pdbx_strand_id
1 'polypeptide(L)'
;MDQRGEQAMMDNITLGRYYPGDSPLHRMDPRLKILVAILTMTAVFIIRKPIAIAVLAVGIGGGIALSRIPFRQVLRSVRPILFVILFAFFLNLFTVPGNELIKLGPLRITDASV
;
A
#
# COMPACT_ATOMS: atom_id res chain seq x y z
N MET A 1 -25.37 -20.56 21.34
CA MET A 1 -24.10 -20.12 20.72
C MET A 1 -23.19 -19.67 21.86
N ASP A 2 -21.99 -20.24 21.97
CA ASP A 2 -21.03 -19.98 23.05
C ASP A 2 -20.44 -18.56 22.92
N GLN A 3 -20.34 -17.83 24.04
CA GLN A 3 -19.73 -16.50 24.11
C GLN A 3 -18.26 -16.50 23.65
N ARG A 4 -17.56 -17.65 23.72
CA ARG A 4 -16.19 -17.81 23.19
C ARG A 4 -16.14 -17.87 21.67
N GLY A 5 -17.19 -18.40 21.03
CA GLY A 5 -17.32 -18.42 19.56
C GLY A 5 -17.56 -17.03 18.98
N GLU A 6 -18.27 -16.17 19.72
CA GLU A 6 -18.53 -14.78 19.35
C GLU A 6 -17.25 -13.92 19.43
N GLN A 7 -16.43 -14.12 20.47
CA GLN A 7 -15.12 -13.47 20.58
C GLN A 7 -14.16 -13.91 19.46
N ALA A 8 -14.16 -15.20 19.09
CA ALA A 8 -13.39 -15.70 17.96
C ALA A 8 -13.84 -15.12 16.61
N MET A 9 -15.15 -14.90 16.40
CA MET A 9 -15.65 -14.23 15.19
C MET A 9 -15.28 -12.73 15.15
N MET A 10 -15.36 -12.02 16.28
CA MET A 10 -15.01 -10.60 16.39
C MET A 10 -13.51 -10.34 16.12
N ASP A 11 -12.63 -11.26 16.52
CA ASP A 11 -11.18 -11.14 16.32
C ASP A 11 -10.72 -11.30 14.88
N ASN A 12 -11.54 -11.91 14.02
CA ASN A 12 -11.25 -12.08 12.59
C ASN A 12 -11.61 -10.84 11.75
N ILE A 13 -12.31 -9.85 12.31
CA ILE A 13 -12.64 -8.59 11.62
C ILE A 13 -11.51 -7.58 11.91
N THR A 14 -10.43 -7.67 11.14
CA THR A 14 -9.25 -6.81 11.27
C THR A 14 -9.38 -5.47 10.54
N LEU A 15 -10.35 -5.33 9.63
CA LEU A 15 -10.61 -4.09 8.90
C LEU A 15 -11.36 -3.08 9.79
N GLY A 16 -10.81 -1.86 9.88
CA GLY A 16 -11.45 -0.75 10.59
C GLY A 16 -11.02 -0.56 12.05
N ARG A 17 -10.07 -1.35 12.58
CA ARG A 17 -9.56 -1.14 13.94
C ARG A 17 -8.54 0.00 13.97
N TYR A 18 -8.79 1.00 14.83
CA TYR A 18 -7.81 2.05 15.13
C TYR A 18 -6.61 1.44 15.87
N TYR A 19 -5.39 1.84 15.50
CA TYR A 19 -4.19 1.47 16.23
C TYR A 19 -3.90 2.54 17.29
N PRO A 20 -4.12 2.27 18.59
CA PRO A 20 -3.82 3.24 19.63
C PRO A 20 -2.30 3.38 19.77
N GLY A 21 -1.82 4.61 19.73
CA GLY A 21 -0.41 4.95 19.91
C GLY A 21 -0.26 6.37 20.45
N ASP A 22 0.85 6.63 21.13
CA ASP A 22 1.19 7.94 21.71
C ASP A 22 2.40 8.58 21.03
N SER A 23 2.46 8.44 19.70
CA SER A 23 3.57 8.98 18.92
C SER A 23 3.33 10.46 18.54
N PRO A 24 4.37 11.20 18.11
CA PRO A 24 4.20 12.58 17.64
C PRO A 24 3.14 12.72 16.54
N LEU A 25 3.08 11.75 15.62
CA LEU A 25 2.06 11.74 14.57
C LEU A 25 0.66 11.46 15.13
N HIS A 26 0.53 10.65 16.19
CA HIS A 26 -0.76 10.43 16.85
C HIS A 26 -1.27 11.71 17.53
N ARG A 27 -0.39 12.49 18.15
CA ARG A 27 -0.70 13.74 18.88
C ARG A 27 -0.88 14.98 17.99
N MET A 28 -0.56 14.88 16.69
CA MET A 28 -0.73 15.96 15.73
C MET A 28 -2.21 16.34 15.56
N ASP A 29 -2.49 17.63 15.27
CA ASP A 29 -3.86 18.11 15.02
C ASP A 29 -4.55 17.20 13.97
N PRO A 30 -5.70 16.60 14.30
CA PRO A 30 -6.45 15.74 13.38
C PRO A 30 -6.70 16.36 12.00
N ARG A 31 -6.92 17.68 11.93
CA ARG A 31 -7.18 18.41 10.67
C ARG A 31 -5.95 18.37 9.76
N LEU A 32 -4.78 18.62 10.32
CA LEU A 32 -3.53 18.59 9.58
C LEU A 32 -3.21 17.16 9.10
N LYS A 33 -3.49 16.16 9.93
CA LYS A 33 -3.29 14.74 9.56
C LYS A 33 -4.14 14.34 8.35
N ILE A 34 -5.41 14.74 8.33
CA ILE A 34 -6.31 14.48 7.19
C ILE A 34 -5.84 15.24 5.95
N LEU A 35 -5.47 16.52 6.10
CA LEU A 35 -4.96 17.32 4.99
C LEU A 35 -3.69 16.71 4.37
N VAL A 36 -2.72 16.30 5.19
CA VAL A 36 -1.49 15.64 4.74
C VAL A 36 -1.80 14.32 4.05
N ALA A 37 -2.74 13.53 4.56
CA ALA A 37 -3.14 12.27 3.93
C ALA A 37 -3.74 12.51 2.53
N ILE A 38 -4.65 13.46 2.39
CA ILE A 38 -5.26 13.82 1.10
C ILE A 38 -4.20 14.37 0.14
N LEU A 39 -3.34 15.28 0.59
CA LEU A 39 -2.26 15.84 -0.23
C LEU A 39 -1.31 14.75 -0.71
N THR A 40 -0.95 13.81 0.15
CA THR A 40 -0.07 12.68 -0.20
C THR A 40 -0.75 11.77 -1.23
N MET A 41 -2.02 11.42 -1.02
CA MET A 41 -2.80 10.62 -1.98
C MET A 41 -2.84 11.28 -3.36
N THR A 42 -3.14 12.57 -3.42
CA THR A 42 -3.18 13.33 -4.68
C THR A 42 -1.79 13.48 -5.31
N ALA A 43 -0.75 13.71 -4.50
CA ALA A 43 0.61 13.87 -4.98
C ALA A 43 1.13 12.63 -5.74
N VAL A 44 0.78 11.43 -5.29
CA VAL A 44 1.16 10.17 -5.97
C VAL A 44 0.66 10.14 -7.42
N PHE A 45 -0.50 10.72 -7.72
CA PHE A 45 -1.04 10.75 -9.09
C PHE A 45 -0.42 11.84 -9.97
N ILE A 46 0.03 12.96 -9.37
CA ILE A 46 0.58 14.10 -10.11
C ILE A 46 2.05 13.86 -10.46
N ILE A 47 2.81 13.23 -9.57
CA ILE A 47 4.25 13.06 -9.73
C ILE A 47 4.53 12.01 -10.81
N ARG A 48 5.23 12.42 -11.87
CA ARG A 48 5.70 11.53 -12.94
C ARG A 48 7.19 11.21 -12.88
N LYS A 49 7.98 11.97 -12.10
CA LYS A 49 9.44 11.80 -12.03
C LYS A 49 9.83 10.75 -10.99
N PRO A 50 10.67 9.75 -11.33
CA PRO A 50 11.01 8.66 -10.42
C PRO A 50 11.68 9.16 -9.13
N ILE A 51 12.55 10.17 -9.23
CA ILE A 51 13.21 10.79 -8.06
C ILE A 51 12.18 11.41 -7.11
N ALA A 52 11.17 12.10 -7.63
CA ALA A 52 10.15 12.73 -6.80
C ALA A 52 9.23 11.68 -6.13
N ILE A 53 8.97 10.55 -6.79
CA ILE A 53 8.28 9.40 -6.17
C ILE A 53 9.12 8.84 -5.02
N ALA A 54 10.43 8.68 -5.22
CA ALA A 54 11.33 8.19 -4.18
C ALA A 54 11.36 9.13 -2.95
N VAL A 55 11.43 10.44 -3.16
CA VAL A 55 11.36 11.44 -2.08
C VAL A 55 10.03 11.33 -1.32
N LEU A 56 8.90 11.20 -2.03
CA LEU A 56 7.60 11.04 -1.40
C LEU A 56 7.52 9.74 -0.59
N ALA A 57 8.05 8.63 -1.13
CA ALA A 57 8.10 7.35 -0.44
C ALA A 57 8.93 7.41 0.85
N VAL A 58 10.07 8.12 0.84
CA VAL A 58 10.87 8.38 2.05
C VAL A 58 10.08 9.21 3.06
N GLY A 59 9.35 10.24 2.63
CA GLY A 59 8.48 11.04 3.50
C GLY A 59 7.40 10.20 4.19
N ILE A 60 6.73 9.32 3.45
CA ILE A 60 5.75 8.38 3.99
C ILE A 60 6.42 7.41 4.98
N GLY A 61 7.57 6.85 4.61
CA GLY A 61 8.36 5.96 5.48
C GLY A 61 8.76 6.63 6.79
N GLY A 62 9.21 7.89 6.73
CA GLY A 62 9.53 8.71 7.90
C GLY A 62 8.31 8.96 8.79
N GLY A 63 7.14 9.24 8.19
CA GLY A 63 5.88 9.37 8.91
C GLY A 63 5.47 8.09 9.64
N ILE A 64 5.64 6.92 8.99
CA ILE A 64 5.41 5.60 9.61
C ILE A 64 6.39 5.37 10.78
N ALA A 65 7.67 5.66 10.59
CA ALA A 65 8.68 5.52 11.64
C ALA A 65 8.36 6.42 12.85
N LEU A 66 7.97 7.67 12.60
CA LEU A 66 7.54 8.61 13.63
C LEU A 66 6.21 8.19 14.29
N SER A 67 5.40 7.37 13.60
CA SER A 67 4.17 6.79 14.16
C SER A 67 4.45 5.72 15.21
N ARG A 68 5.68 5.19 15.30
CA ARG A 68 6.08 4.08 16.18
C ARG A 68 5.17 2.84 16.02
N ILE A 69 4.59 2.66 14.82
CA ILE A 69 3.77 1.49 14.49
C ILE A 69 4.73 0.35 14.15
N PRO A 70 4.57 -0.85 14.73
CA PRO A 70 5.45 -1.98 14.42
C PRO A 70 5.32 -2.35 12.94
N PHE A 71 6.45 -2.49 12.25
CA PHE A 71 6.52 -2.74 10.81
C PHE A 71 5.63 -3.91 10.35
N ARG A 72 5.50 -4.96 11.18
CA ARG A 72 4.65 -6.13 10.91
C ARG A 72 3.17 -5.77 10.70
N GLN A 73 2.66 -4.75 11.40
CA GLN A 73 1.26 -4.32 11.25
C GLN A 73 1.05 -3.53 9.96
N VAL A 74 2.00 -2.67 9.59
CA VAL A 74 2.01 -1.97 8.30
C VAL A 74 2.05 -2.98 7.16
N LEU A 75 2.89 -4.02 7.26
CA LEU A 75 2.95 -5.05 6.22
C LEU A 75 1.65 -5.86 6.14
N ARG A 76 0.98 -6.11 7.28
CA ARG A 76 -0.31 -6.80 7.32
C ARG A 76 -1.41 -6.03 6.59
N SER A 77 -1.44 -4.69 6.67
CA SER A 77 -2.42 -3.86 5.95
C SER A 77 -2.15 -3.81 4.44
N VAL A 78 -0.89 -3.86 4.04
CA VAL A 78 -0.47 -3.80 2.62
C VAL A 78 -0.54 -5.18 1.95
N ARG A 79 -0.45 -6.28 2.70
CA ARG A 79 -0.50 -7.66 2.19
C ARG A 79 -1.64 -7.96 1.19
N PRO A 80 -2.92 -7.60 1.43
CA PRO A 80 -3.98 -7.84 0.45
C PRO A 80 -3.79 -7.03 -0.83
N ILE A 81 -3.30 -5.79 -0.72
CA ILE A 81 -3.04 -4.91 -1.87
C ILE A 81 -1.90 -5.47 -2.73
N LEU A 82 -0.85 -6.00 -2.10
CA LEU A 82 0.26 -6.64 -2.83
C LEU A 82 -0.20 -7.82 -3.68
N PHE A 83 -1.14 -8.62 -3.18
CA PHE A 83 -1.72 -9.72 -3.97
C PHE A 83 -2.42 -9.19 -5.23
N VAL A 84 -3.22 -8.12 -5.10
CA VAL A 84 -3.91 -7.48 -6.23
C VAL A 84 -2.91 -6.87 -7.23
N ILE A 85 -1.89 -6.16 -6.74
CA ILE A 85 -0.85 -5.56 -7.59
C ILE A 85 -0.07 -6.64 -8.34
N LEU A 86 0.30 -7.74 -7.67
CA LEU A 86 1.04 -8.83 -8.31
C LEU A 86 0.19 -9.50 -9.39
N PHE A 87 -1.10 -9.75 -9.11
CA PHE A 87 -2.03 -10.28 -10.09
C PHE A 87 -2.18 -9.33 -11.30
N ALA A 88 -2.36 -8.03 -11.04
CA ALA A 88 -2.44 -7.01 -12.08
C ALA A 88 -1.15 -6.93 -12.91
N PHE A 89 0.02 -7.04 -12.26
CA PHE A 89 1.32 -7.07 -12.94
C PHE A 89 1.45 -8.27 -13.87
N PHE A 90 1.07 -9.48 -13.43
CA PHE A 90 1.07 -10.65 -14.31
C PHE A 90 0.13 -10.47 -15.50
N LEU A 91 -1.09 -9.97 -15.27
CA LEU A 91 -2.01 -9.68 -16.38
C LEU A 91 -1.44 -8.62 -17.33
N ASN A 92 -0.84 -7.56 -16.79
CA ASN A 92 -0.23 -6.48 -17.56
C ASN A 92 0.91 -7.02 -18.43
N LEU A 93 1.78 -7.86 -17.86
CA LEU A 93 2.90 -8.50 -18.53
C LEU A 93 2.46 -9.29 -19.77
N PHE A 94 1.33 -9.99 -19.71
CA PHE A 94 0.81 -10.80 -20.82
C PHE A 94 -0.15 -10.06 -21.77
N THR A 95 -0.75 -8.95 -21.32
CA THR A 95 -1.83 -8.27 -22.06
C THR A 95 -1.33 -7.04 -22.81
N VAL A 96 -0.26 -6.38 -22.37
CA VAL A 96 0.21 -5.13 -23.00
C VAL A 96 1.00 -5.43 -24.28
N PRO A 97 0.48 -5.07 -25.47
CA PRO A 97 1.21 -5.21 -26.72
C PRO A 97 2.32 -4.15 -26.81
N GLY A 98 3.51 -4.55 -27.25
CA GLY A 98 4.68 -3.67 -27.36
C GLY A 98 5.85 -4.38 -28.06
N ASN A 99 7.02 -3.74 -28.08
CA ASN A 99 8.23 -4.36 -28.64
C ASN A 99 8.64 -5.58 -27.82
N GLU A 100 8.67 -6.73 -28.47
CA GLU A 100 8.88 -8.04 -27.83
C GLU A 100 10.35 -8.19 -27.42
N LEU A 101 10.60 -8.25 -26.11
CA LEU A 101 11.94 -8.49 -25.56
C LEU A 101 12.24 -9.99 -25.51
N ILE A 102 11.25 -10.81 -25.10
CA ILE A 102 11.37 -12.26 -25.03
C ILE A 102 10.03 -12.88 -25.45
N LYS A 103 10.09 -13.88 -26.34
CA LYS A 103 8.95 -14.69 -26.78
C LYS A 103 9.16 -16.13 -26.35
N LEU A 104 8.27 -16.66 -25.52
CA LEU A 104 8.25 -18.08 -25.15
C LEU A 104 6.81 -18.62 -25.32
N GLY A 105 6.47 -19.05 -26.54
CA GLY A 105 5.13 -19.55 -26.86
C GLY A 105 4.04 -18.46 -26.78
N PRO A 106 2.92 -18.67 -26.06
CA PRO A 106 1.88 -17.65 -25.88
C PRO A 106 2.28 -16.53 -24.92
N LEU A 107 3.39 -16.69 -24.19
CA LEU A 107 3.90 -15.71 -23.23
C LEU A 107 4.82 -14.73 -23.98
N ARG A 108 4.42 -13.46 -24.02
CA ARG A 108 5.19 -12.36 -24.61
C ARG A 108 5.48 -11.34 -23.52
N ILE A 109 6.75 -10.96 -23.37
CA ILE A 109 7.16 -9.87 -22.49
C ILE A 109 7.58 -8.70 -23.36
N THR A 110 6.99 -7.53 -23.15
CA THR A 110 7.22 -6.33 -23.97
C THR A 110 7.85 -5.22 -23.14
N ASP A 111 8.65 -4.34 -23.76
CA ASP A 111 9.30 -3.22 -23.04
C ASP A 111 8.27 -2.27 -22.39
N ALA A 112 7.08 -2.17 -22.99
CA ALA A 112 5.95 -1.39 -22.46
C ALA A 112 5.26 -2.00 -21.23
N SER A 113 5.62 -3.23 -20.83
CA SER A 113 5.01 -3.97 -19.72
C SER A 113 5.84 -4.00 -18.43
N VAL A 114 7.01 -3.34 -18.43
CA VAL A 114 7.97 -3.23 -17.30
C VAL A 114 8.04 -1.78 -16.77
#